data_AF-A0A9Q0XBC3-F1
#
_entry.id   AF-A0A9Q0XBC3-F1
#
_cell.length_a   1.000
_cell.length_b   1.000
_cell.length_c   1.000
_cell.angle_alpha   90.00
_cell.angle_beta   90.00
_cell.angle_gamma   90.00
#
_symmetry.space_group_name_H-M   'P 1'
#
loop_
_entity.id
_entity.type
_entity.pdbx_description
1 polymer ?
#
loop_
_entity_poly.entity_id
_entity_poly.type
_entity_poly.pdbx_seq_one_letter_code
_entity_poly.pdbx_strand_id
1 'polypeptide(L)'
;MELRHQGGRYLSKLEPRQSVLAYDYAREVNTVGELDALATDPDEMRMQALLIRERLGPLAPGHLLLHPLPGAVYADSGNFERCIHLWKYALEMQQGHLEPLSPMTSSSFLSFAELFSYVLQDRSKGALAPPLAFPDLMGVLSRGVREVERALLHRKDPVADGGGAQFAKALAIILHLLFLLERVECTPEEEHQKRQAVYRLLKCNPRGRNGFTPLHMAADKETTAVGRYPVGKFPSLHVVHLLLECGADPDSRDYDNNTPLHVAARNNCPLIMRALTEAGAHMDATNAFKQTAYELLDGRLLAKATMQPFNYVTLQCLAARALDRHKVPYKGFIPEELEAFIELH
;
A
#
# COMPACT_ATOMS: atom_id res chain seq x y z
N MET A 1 46.25 2.64 2.01
CA MET A 1 45.88 3.95 2.61
C MET A 1 46.20 5.15 1.70
N GLU A 2 46.67 4.96 0.46
CA GLU A 2 47.09 6.08 -0.42
C GLU A 2 45.93 6.87 -1.07
N LEU A 3 44.69 6.37 -0.96
CA LEU A 3 43.51 6.93 -1.64
C LEU A 3 42.97 8.24 -1.04
N ARG A 4 43.56 8.78 0.03
CA ARG A 4 43.15 10.04 0.68
C ARG A 4 44.25 11.10 0.68
N HIS A 5 45.11 11.12 -0.33
CA HIS A 5 46.11 12.17 -0.46
C HIS A 5 45.82 13.00 -1.72
N GLN A 6 45.75 14.32 -1.56
CA GLN A 6 45.72 15.26 -2.68
C GLN A 6 46.88 16.24 -2.51
N GLY A 7 47.82 16.25 -3.47
CA GLY A 7 49.01 17.10 -3.40
C GLY A 7 49.90 16.85 -2.18
N GLY A 8 50.01 15.61 -1.70
CA GLY A 8 50.82 15.25 -0.52
C GLY A 8 50.18 15.55 0.83
N ARG A 9 48.97 16.14 0.88
CA ARG A 9 48.21 16.37 2.11
C ARG A 9 47.15 15.30 2.30
N TYR A 10 47.04 14.80 3.53
CA TYR A 10 45.98 13.87 3.92
C TYR A 10 44.63 14.60 3.92
N LEU A 11 43.66 14.07 3.19
CA LEU A 11 42.29 14.54 3.16
C LEU A 11 41.55 13.97 4.37
N SER A 12 41.14 14.85 5.29
CA SER A 12 40.32 14.47 6.44
C SER A 12 38.98 13.89 5.98
N LYS A 13 38.39 13.03 6.83
CA LYS A 13 37.02 12.58 6.64
C LYS A 13 36.11 13.82 6.71
N LEU A 14 35.21 13.95 5.73
CA LEU A 14 34.07 14.86 5.87
C LEU A 14 33.27 14.38 7.09
N GLU A 15 33.16 15.23 8.10
CA GLU A 15 32.33 14.93 9.26
C GLU A 15 30.86 14.85 8.83
N PRO A 16 30.11 13.83 9.27
CA PRO A 16 28.69 13.78 9.02
C PRO A 16 28.02 15.02 9.63
N ARG A 17 27.12 15.64 8.87
CA ARG A 17 26.47 16.90 9.27
C ARG A 17 25.62 16.76 10.53
N GLN A 18 25.13 15.55 10.83
CA GLN A 18 24.27 15.26 11.99
C GLN A 18 24.43 13.79 12.40
N SER A 19 24.38 13.51 13.70
CA SER A 19 24.32 12.14 14.22
C SER A 19 22.91 11.56 14.06
N VAL A 20 22.82 10.35 13.51
CA VAL A 20 21.55 9.71 13.14
C VAL A 20 21.10 8.75 14.24
N LEU A 21 19.88 8.92 14.77
CA LEU A 21 19.30 8.04 15.79
C LEU A 21 19.22 6.58 15.33
N ALA A 22 18.95 6.33 14.04
CA ALA A 22 18.89 4.98 13.48
C ALA A 22 20.23 4.22 13.58
N TYR A 23 21.35 4.93 13.75
CA TYR A 23 22.68 4.37 13.98
C TYR A 23 23.10 4.46 15.45
N ASP A 24 22.16 4.66 16.39
CA ASP A 24 22.42 4.92 17.81
C ASP A 24 23.45 6.05 18.04
N TYR A 25 23.44 7.05 17.14
CA TYR A 25 24.38 8.16 17.15
C TYR A 25 25.86 7.74 17.00
N ALA A 26 26.12 6.54 16.48
CA ALA A 26 27.46 6.05 16.18
C ALA A 26 28.24 7.01 15.27
N ARG A 27 29.56 7.05 15.46
CA ARG A 27 30.48 7.92 14.72
C ARG A 27 31.52 7.08 14.00
N GLU A 28 31.97 7.57 12.85
CA GLU A 28 33.00 6.86 12.10
C GLU A 28 34.31 6.85 12.89
N VAL A 29 34.92 5.67 13.03
CA VAL A 29 36.19 5.47 13.73
C VAL A 29 37.29 6.35 13.12
N ASN A 30 38.04 7.07 13.94
CA ASN A 30 39.08 7.99 13.50
C ASN A 30 40.48 7.64 14.01
N THR A 31 40.59 6.76 15.00
CA THR A 31 41.87 6.34 15.59
C THR A 31 42.12 4.85 15.41
N VAL A 32 43.40 4.43 15.46
CA VAL A 32 43.78 3.02 15.35
C VAL A 32 43.29 2.21 16.57
N GLY A 33 43.29 2.81 17.76
CA GLY A 33 42.79 2.14 18.97
C GLY A 33 41.27 1.88 18.95
N GLU A 34 40.48 2.81 18.41
CA GLU A 34 39.05 2.59 18.15
C GLU A 34 38.82 1.49 17.10
N LEU A 35 39.71 1.37 16.10
CA LEU A 35 39.61 0.33 15.07
C LEU A 35 39.89 -1.06 15.64
N ASP A 36 40.84 -1.19 16.56
CA ASP A 36 41.13 -2.45 17.23
C ASP A 36 39.98 -2.88 18.15
N ALA A 37 39.33 -1.92 18.83
CA ALA A 37 38.13 -2.17 19.62
C ALA A 37 36.95 -2.64 18.74
N LEU A 38 36.83 -2.09 17.53
CA LEU A 38 35.79 -2.46 16.55
C LEU A 38 35.83 -3.94 16.18
N ALA A 39 37.01 -4.55 16.08
CA ALA A 39 37.16 -5.95 15.69
C ALA A 39 36.47 -6.93 16.65
N THR A 40 36.17 -6.49 17.87
CA THR A 40 35.51 -7.30 18.91
C THR A 40 34.00 -7.20 18.91
N ASP A 41 33.42 -6.21 18.21
CA ASP A 41 31.98 -5.97 18.16
C ASP A 41 31.45 -5.99 16.71
N PRO A 42 30.81 -7.08 16.26
CA PRO A 42 30.29 -7.18 14.91
C PRO A 42 29.14 -6.20 14.63
N ASP A 43 28.45 -5.69 15.65
CA ASP A 43 27.36 -4.72 15.52
C ASP A 43 27.90 -3.34 15.13
N GLU A 44 28.90 -2.87 15.88
CA GLU A 44 29.64 -1.64 15.58
C GLU A 44 30.31 -1.74 14.20
N MET A 45 30.90 -2.89 13.83
CA MET A 45 31.45 -3.09 12.49
C MET A 45 30.41 -2.84 11.38
N ARG A 46 29.16 -3.29 11.57
CA ARG A 46 28.07 -3.05 10.62
C ARG A 46 27.71 -1.57 10.57
N MET A 47 27.62 -0.90 11.71
CA MET A 47 27.34 0.55 11.77
C MET A 47 28.42 1.37 11.05
N GLN A 48 29.70 1.02 11.20
CA GLN A 48 30.78 1.66 10.46
C GLN A 48 30.59 1.55 8.94
N ALA A 49 30.17 0.39 8.43
CA ALA A 49 29.89 0.23 7.01
C ALA A 49 28.74 1.15 6.52
N LEU A 50 27.72 1.37 7.35
CA LEU A 50 26.61 2.28 7.02
C LEU A 50 27.04 3.74 7.06
N LEU A 51 27.78 4.16 8.09
CA LEU A 51 28.31 5.52 8.22
C LEU A 51 29.25 5.88 7.07
N ILE A 52 30.13 4.96 6.67
CA ILE A 52 31.02 5.14 5.52
C ILE A 52 30.20 5.30 4.24
N ARG A 53 29.16 4.49 4.05
CA ARG A 53 28.27 4.55 2.89
C ARG A 53 27.50 5.87 2.83
N GLU A 54 26.99 6.36 3.95
CA GLU A 54 26.30 7.66 4.04
C GLU A 54 27.25 8.81 3.70
N ARG A 55 28.48 8.81 4.27
CA ARG A 55 29.49 9.82 3.96
C ARG A 55 29.87 9.86 2.48
N LEU A 56 29.94 8.70 1.83
CA LEU A 56 30.23 8.58 0.39
C LEU A 56 29.01 8.88 -0.50
N GLY A 57 27.80 8.84 0.07
CA GLY A 57 26.52 8.96 -0.63
C GLY A 57 26.36 10.16 -1.58
N PRO A 58 26.81 11.38 -1.25
CA PRO A 58 26.69 12.54 -2.13
C PRO A 58 27.62 12.51 -3.36
N LEU A 59 28.62 11.63 -3.38
CA LEU A 59 29.74 11.67 -4.32
C LEU A 59 29.64 10.63 -5.46
N ALA A 60 28.65 9.74 -5.45
CA ALA A 60 28.53 8.67 -6.43
C ALA A 60 27.08 8.52 -6.96
N PRO A 61 26.81 8.81 -8.26
CA PRO A 61 25.51 8.55 -8.84
C PRO A 61 25.23 7.03 -8.89
N GLY A 62 24.08 6.61 -8.36
CA GLY A 62 23.41 5.36 -8.75
C GLY A 62 23.59 4.11 -7.87
N HIS A 63 24.56 4.01 -6.94
CA HIS A 63 24.88 2.70 -6.33
C HIS A 63 24.90 2.61 -4.79
N LEU A 64 24.75 3.72 -4.06
CA LEU A 64 24.97 3.72 -2.60
C LEU A 64 23.75 4.07 -1.74
N LEU A 65 22.53 4.15 -2.29
CA LEU A 65 21.33 4.29 -1.45
C LEU A 65 21.20 3.08 -0.53
N LEU A 66 21.00 3.29 0.77
CA LEU A 66 20.95 2.22 1.76
C LEU A 66 19.92 1.17 1.34
N HIS A 67 20.40 -0.03 1.08
CA HIS A 67 19.55 -1.18 0.84
C HIS A 67 19.06 -1.68 2.22
N PRO A 68 17.83 -2.21 2.36
CA PRO A 68 17.32 -2.70 3.65
C PRO A 68 18.12 -3.86 4.26
N LEU A 69 18.99 -4.53 3.49
CA LEU A 69 19.77 -5.71 3.91
C LEU A 69 20.41 -5.63 5.31
N PRO A 70 21.03 -4.52 5.76
CA PRO A 70 21.61 -4.43 7.10
C PRO A 70 20.57 -4.58 8.22
N GLY A 71 19.33 -4.13 8.00
CA GLY A 71 18.24 -4.32 8.96
C GLY A 71 17.75 -5.76 9.06
N ALA A 72 17.87 -6.55 7.98
CA ALA A 72 17.44 -7.96 7.98
C ALA A 72 18.20 -8.81 9.00
N VAL A 73 19.48 -8.50 9.26
CA VAL A 73 20.29 -9.16 10.30
C VAL A 73 19.68 -8.98 11.69
N TYR A 74 19.11 -7.82 11.97
CA TYR A 74 18.42 -7.56 13.24
C TYR A 74 17.05 -8.24 13.32
N ALA A 75 16.35 -8.37 12.18
CA ALA A 75 15.12 -9.15 12.13
C ALA A 75 15.40 -10.64 12.43
N ASP A 76 16.46 -11.20 11.86
CA ASP A 76 16.88 -12.59 12.10
C ASP A 76 17.30 -12.82 13.56
N SER A 77 17.88 -11.80 14.21
CA SER A 77 18.24 -11.85 15.64
C SER A 77 17.08 -11.51 16.58
N GLY A 78 15.86 -11.25 16.07
CA GLY A 78 14.68 -10.89 16.86
C GLY A 78 14.66 -9.43 17.38
N ASN A 79 15.61 -8.59 16.98
CA ASN A 79 15.64 -7.17 17.33
C ASN A 79 14.84 -6.34 16.30
N PHE A 80 13.52 -6.46 16.36
CA PHE A 80 12.62 -5.83 15.39
C PHE A 80 12.62 -4.30 15.47
N GLU A 81 12.75 -3.72 16.67
CA GLU A 81 12.78 -2.26 16.85
C GLU A 81 13.94 -1.63 16.07
N ARG A 82 15.15 -2.18 16.23
CA ARG A 82 16.34 -1.68 15.53
C ARG A 82 16.24 -1.90 14.01
N CYS A 83 15.70 -3.04 13.58
CA CYS A 83 15.39 -3.30 12.17
C CYS A 83 14.46 -2.21 11.59
N ILE A 84 13.37 -1.92 12.29
CA ILE A 84 12.36 -0.94 11.87
C ILE A 84 12.97 0.46 11.80
N HIS A 85 13.76 0.89 12.78
CA HIS A 85 14.43 2.19 12.78
C HIS A 85 15.38 2.35 11.58
N LEU A 86 16.24 1.35 11.35
CA LEU A 86 17.18 1.35 10.22
C LEU A 86 16.44 1.38 8.88
N TRP A 87 15.39 0.58 8.72
CA TRP A 87 14.61 0.56 7.49
C TRP A 87 13.81 1.84 7.28
N LYS A 88 13.28 2.46 8.34
CA LYS A 88 12.53 3.74 8.24
C LYS A 88 13.46 4.85 7.74
N TYR A 89 14.69 4.90 8.28
CA TYR A 89 15.71 5.82 7.83
C TYR A 89 16.14 5.56 6.38
N ALA A 90 16.39 4.30 6.00
CA ALA A 90 16.71 3.95 4.62
C ALA A 90 15.58 4.32 3.64
N LEU A 91 14.31 4.06 4.01
CA LEU A 91 13.15 4.42 3.21
C LEU A 91 13.00 5.93 3.05
N GLU A 92 13.28 6.70 4.10
CA GLU A 92 13.30 8.16 4.04
C GLU A 92 14.32 8.69 3.05
N MET A 93 15.55 8.15 3.09
CA MET A 93 16.58 8.50 2.11
C MET A 93 16.18 8.12 0.70
N GLN A 94 15.61 6.92 0.51
CA GLN A 94 15.12 6.45 -0.80
C GLN A 94 14.06 7.40 -1.36
N GLN A 95 13.06 7.78 -0.56
CA GLN A 95 12.03 8.71 -1.01
C GLN A 95 12.60 10.11 -1.32
N GLY A 96 13.65 10.55 -0.60
CA GLY A 96 14.28 11.84 -0.87
C GLY A 96 15.10 11.92 -2.17
N HIS A 97 15.65 10.80 -2.64
CA HIS A 97 16.63 10.78 -3.73
C HIS A 97 16.19 10.02 -4.98
N LEU A 98 15.16 9.18 -4.89
CA LEU A 98 14.66 8.37 -6.00
C LEU A 98 13.38 8.96 -6.59
N GLU A 99 13.16 8.63 -7.87
CA GLU A 99 11.90 8.87 -8.54
C GLU A 99 10.75 8.07 -7.87
N PRO A 100 9.51 8.58 -7.92
CA PRO A 100 8.36 7.88 -7.36
C PRO A 100 8.19 6.47 -7.94
N LEU A 101 7.79 5.51 -7.09
CA LEU A 101 7.60 4.09 -7.46
C LEU A 101 8.87 3.37 -7.95
N SER A 102 10.05 3.82 -7.54
CA SER A 102 11.28 3.10 -7.85
C SER A 102 11.19 1.64 -7.36
N PRO A 103 11.73 0.66 -8.11
CA PRO A 103 11.72 -0.75 -7.70
C PRO A 103 12.37 -0.99 -6.32
N MET A 104 13.33 -0.13 -5.94
CA MET A 104 13.96 -0.16 -4.62
C MET A 104 12.98 0.25 -3.53
N THR A 105 12.29 1.39 -3.70
CA THR A 105 11.29 1.88 -2.75
C THR A 105 10.16 0.87 -2.58
N SER A 106 9.64 0.31 -3.68
CA SER A 106 8.59 -0.71 -3.65
C SER A 106 9.02 -2.00 -2.94
N SER A 107 10.27 -2.41 -3.10
CA SER A 107 10.82 -3.57 -2.39
C SER A 107 10.95 -3.30 -0.89
N SER A 108 11.39 -2.11 -0.49
CA SER A 108 11.46 -1.71 0.93
C SER A 108 10.08 -1.75 1.60
N PHE A 109 9.04 -1.21 0.95
CA PHE A 109 7.67 -1.29 1.45
C PHE A 109 7.17 -2.73 1.61
N LEU A 110 7.50 -3.60 0.66
CA LEU A 110 7.14 -5.01 0.75
C LEU A 110 7.83 -5.70 1.92
N SER A 111 9.14 -5.47 2.12
CA SER A 111 9.89 -6.02 3.24
C SER A 111 9.29 -5.59 4.58
N PHE A 112 8.84 -4.33 4.72
CA PHE A 112 8.10 -3.88 5.89
C PHE A 112 6.80 -4.67 6.10
N ALA A 113 5.99 -4.82 5.06
CA ALA A 113 4.73 -5.55 5.15
C ALA A 113 4.94 -7.03 5.55
N GLU A 114 5.97 -7.68 4.99
CA GLU A 114 6.37 -9.05 5.34
C GLU A 114 6.86 -9.14 6.80
N LEU A 115 7.72 -8.21 7.23
CA LEU A 115 8.21 -8.14 8.61
C LEU A 115 7.06 -7.95 9.60
N PHE A 116 6.17 -6.99 9.35
CA PHE A 116 5.04 -6.72 10.23
C PHE A 116 4.07 -7.90 10.31
N SER A 117 3.81 -8.59 9.20
CA SER A 117 3.02 -9.82 9.21
C SER A 117 3.70 -10.90 10.05
N TYR A 118 5.02 -11.07 9.89
CA TYR A 118 5.78 -12.04 10.68
C TYR A 118 5.70 -11.75 12.19
N VAL A 119 5.97 -10.51 12.61
CA VAL A 119 5.92 -10.12 14.04
C VAL A 119 4.51 -10.32 14.62
N LEU A 120 3.46 -10.01 13.86
CA LEU A 120 2.07 -10.22 14.29
C LEU A 120 1.64 -11.70 14.31
N GLN A 121 2.25 -12.56 13.49
CA GLN A 121 2.00 -13.99 13.50
C GLN A 121 2.74 -14.70 14.63
N ASP A 122 4.01 -14.34 14.91
CA ASP A 122 4.80 -14.98 15.96
C ASP A 122 4.22 -14.74 17.36
N ARG A 123 3.59 -13.57 17.56
CA ARG A 123 2.79 -13.27 18.75
C ARG A 123 1.60 -14.20 18.95
N SER A 124 0.93 -14.63 17.87
CA SER A 124 -0.18 -15.60 18.01
C SER A 124 0.29 -16.97 18.53
N LYS A 125 1.60 -17.22 18.52
CA LYS A 125 2.25 -18.44 19.04
C LYS A 125 2.88 -18.27 20.43
N GLY A 126 2.69 -17.11 21.08
CA GLY A 126 3.09 -16.89 22.48
C GLY A 126 4.50 -16.36 22.73
N ALA A 127 5.17 -15.78 21.73
CA ALA A 127 6.51 -15.19 21.90
C ALA A 127 6.50 -13.85 22.68
N LEU A 128 7.54 -13.63 23.51
CA LEU A 128 7.76 -12.47 24.41
C LEU A 128 8.29 -11.19 23.72
N ALA A 129 8.25 -11.11 22.39
CA ALA A 129 8.78 -9.97 21.65
C ALA A 129 7.98 -8.66 21.90
N PRO A 130 8.61 -7.48 21.90
CA PRO A 130 7.94 -6.21 22.19
C PRO A 130 6.82 -5.88 21.19
N PRO A 131 5.83 -5.06 21.62
CA PRO A 131 4.96 -4.25 20.79
C PRO A 131 5.26 -4.12 19.31
N LEU A 132 4.48 -4.63 18.35
CA LEU A 132 4.47 -3.89 17.08
C LEU A 132 3.65 -2.62 17.34
N ALA A 133 4.32 -1.48 17.42
CA ALA A 133 3.68 -0.23 17.79
C ALA A 133 2.90 0.36 16.60
N PHE A 134 1.72 0.92 16.89
CA PHE A 134 0.92 1.63 15.89
C PHE A 134 1.71 2.70 15.11
N PRO A 135 2.54 3.56 15.75
CA PRO A 135 3.32 4.58 15.04
C PRO A 135 4.30 4.04 14.00
N ASP A 136 4.78 2.81 14.16
CA ASP A 136 5.70 2.20 13.20
C ASP A 136 4.97 1.80 11.94
N LEU A 137 3.86 1.09 12.08
CA LEU A 137 3.08 0.63 10.94
C LEU A 137 2.37 1.80 10.24
N MET A 138 1.82 2.73 11.03
CA MET A 138 1.19 3.96 10.53
C MET A 138 2.21 4.88 9.82
N GLY A 139 3.46 4.92 10.30
CA GLY A 139 4.55 5.66 9.65
C GLY A 139 4.89 5.11 8.27
N VAL A 140 4.94 3.78 8.12
CA VAL A 140 5.17 3.14 6.82
C VAL A 140 3.97 3.33 5.89
N LEU A 141 2.74 3.16 6.40
CA LEU A 141 1.51 3.41 5.63
C LEU A 141 1.47 4.84 5.09
N SER A 142 1.73 5.84 5.94
CA SER A 142 1.74 7.26 5.55
C SER A 142 2.78 7.56 4.47
N ARG A 143 3.96 6.93 4.56
CA ARG A 143 5.00 7.04 3.52
C ARG A 143 4.59 6.35 2.23
N GLY A 144 3.87 5.23 2.30
CA GLY A 144 3.29 4.54 1.14
C GLY A 144 2.26 5.39 0.42
N VAL A 145 1.32 6.01 1.16
CA VAL A 145 0.34 6.95 0.60
C VAL A 145 1.04 8.14 -0.07
N ARG A 146 2.05 8.73 0.59
CA ARG A 146 2.85 9.81 0.01
C ARG A 146 3.55 9.39 -1.28
N GLU A 147 3.99 8.14 -1.38
CA GLU A 147 4.62 7.62 -2.60
C GLU A 147 3.62 7.57 -3.77
N VAL A 148 2.38 7.15 -3.50
CA VAL A 148 1.29 7.16 -4.49
C VAL A 148 0.92 8.58 -4.90
N GLU A 149 0.81 9.51 -3.94
CA GLU A 149 0.57 10.94 -4.21
C GLU A 149 1.66 11.51 -5.12
N ARG A 150 2.94 11.27 -4.80
CA ARG A 150 4.07 11.69 -5.63
C ARG A 150 4.01 11.09 -7.02
N ALA A 151 3.69 9.80 -7.14
CA ALA A 151 3.59 9.13 -8.43
C ALA A 151 2.49 9.73 -9.32
N LEU A 152 1.33 10.04 -8.75
CA LEU A 152 0.21 10.63 -9.48
C LEU A 152 0.46 12.07 -9.92
N LEU A 153 1.24 12.84 -9.14
CA LEU A 153 1.69 14.19 -9.55
C LEU A 153 2.64 14.16 -10.76
N HIS A 154 3.45 13.11 -10.89
CA HIS A 154 4.47 13.01 -11.95
C HIS A 154 3.96 12.27 -13.20
N ARG A 155 2.94 11.41 -13.08
CA ARG A 155 2.34 10.69 -14.21
C ARG A 155 1.42 11.62 -15.01
N LYS A 156 1.83 11.97 -16.24
CA LYS A 156 0.92 12.55 -17.24
C LYS A 156 0.03 11.51 -17.94
N ASP A 157 0.45 10.24 -18.01
CA ASP A 157 -0.38 9.15 -18.57
C ASP A 157 -0.12 7.78 -17.89
N PRO A 158 -1.15 7.08 -17.37
CA PRO A 158 -1.00 5.84 -16.60
C PRO A 158 -0.81 4.55 -17.44
N VAL A 159 -0.96 4.60 -18.76
CA VAL A 159 -1.08 3.39 -19.62
C VAL A 159 0.21 3.05 -20.40
N ALA A 160 1.11 4.02 -20.65
CA ALA A 160 2.21 3.83 -21.61
C ALA A 160 3.54 3.27 -21.03
N ASP A 161 3.78 3.39 -19.72
CA ASP A 161 5.17 3.45 -19.22
C ASP A 161 5.67 2.23 -18.42
N GLY A 162 5.00 1.08 -18.44
CA GLY A 162 5.42 -0.11 -17.65
C GLY A 162 5.35 0.05 -16.11
N GLY A 163 5.27 1.28 -15.59
CA GLY A 163 5.10 1.63 -14.17
C GLY A 163 3.71 1.31 -13.60
N GLY A 164 2.76 0.88 -14.43
CA GLY A 164 1.43 0.46 -13.97
C GLY A 164 1.49 -0.75 -13.03
N ALA A 165 2.45 -1.65 -13.25
CA ALA A 165 2.67 -2.80 -12.36
C ALA A 165 3.21 -2.38 -10.99
N GLN A 166 4.17 -1.44 -10.94
CA GLN A 166 4.72 -0.93 -9.68
C GLN A 166 3.69 -0.10 -8.92
N PHE A 167 2.86 0.67 -9.63
CA PHE A 167 1.76 1.41 -9.02
C PHE A 167 0.73 0.47 -8.38
N ALA A 168 0.27 -0.55 -9.13
CA ALA A 168 -0.64 -1.57 -8.61
C ALA A 168 -0.03 -2.30 -7.41
N LYS A 169 1.27 -2.64 -7.46
CA LYS A 169 1.98 -3.25 -6.35
C LYS A 169 2.03 -2.34 -5.12
N ALA A 170 2.28 -1.04 -5.29
CA ALA A 170 2.27 -0.08 -4.20
C ALA A 170 0.89 0.01 -3.53
N LEU A 171 -0.19 0.08 -4.34
CA LEU A 171 -1.56 0.04 -3.82
C LEU A 171 -1.85 -1.25 -3.06
N ALA A 172 -1.45 -2.40 -3.60
CA ALA A 172 -1.61 -3.68 -2.92
C ALA A 172 -0.88 -3.67 -1.58
N ILE A 173 0.37 -3.21 -1.50
CA ILE A 173 1.12 -3.12 -0.24
C ILE A 173 0.40 -2.22 0.77
N ILE A 174 -0.13 -1.07 0.33
CA ILE A 174 -0.91 -0.17 1.20
C ILE A 174 -2.14 -0.89 1.79
N LEU A 175 -2.89 -1.63 0.98
CA LEU A 175 -4.04 -2.41 1.46
C LEU A 175 -3.63 -3.48 2.48
N HIS A 176 -2.47 -4.10 2.31
CA HIS A 176 -1.94 -5.04 3.30
C HIS A 176 -1.54 -4.36 4.60
N LEU A 177 -0.94 -3.17 4.54
CA LEU A 177 -0.64 -2.39 5.73
C LEU A 177 -1.93 -2.01 6.48
N LEU A 178 -2.99 -1.62 5.75
CA LEU A 178 -4.31 -1.39 6.35
C LEU A 178 -4.88 -2.66 7.00
N PHE A 179 -4.74 -3.81 6.36
CA PHE A 179 -5.13 -5.10 6.93
C PHE A 179 -4.36 -5.43 8.22
N LEU A 180 -3.06 -5.12 8.28
CA LEU A 180 -2.26 -5.35 9.48
C LEU A 180 -2.60 -4.36 10.61
N LEU A 181 -2.98 -3.11 10.30
CA LEU A 181 -3.41 -2.13 11.30
C LEU A 181 -4.63 -2.60 12.09
N GLU A 182 -5.53 -3.38 11.49
CA GLU A 182 -6.68 -3.96 12.20
C GLU A 182 -6.26 -4.81 13.40
N ARG A 183 -5.09 -5.43 13.33
CA ARG A 183 -4.57 -6.34 14.37
C ARG A 183 -3.83 -5.62 15.49
N VAL A 184 -3.71 -4.29 15.40
CA VAL A 184 -3.01 -3.45 16.37
C VAL A 184 -4.06 -2.65 17.13
N GLU A 185 -3.98 -2.63 18.46
CA GLU A 185 -4.86 -1.82 19.29
C GLU A 185 -4.59 -0.33 19.00
N CYS A 186 -5.67 0.42 18.74
CA CYS A 186 -5.60 1.84 18.37
C CYS A 186 -6.42 2.67 19.34
N THR A 187 -5.88 3.81 19.74
CA THR A 187 -6.65 4.88 20.40
C THR A 187 -7.58 5.58 19.38
N PRO A 188 -8.62 6.31 19.83
CA PRO A 188 -9.49 7.06 18.92
C PRO A 188 -8.75 8.08 18.03
N GLU A 189 -7.66 8.66 18.53
CA GLU A 189 -6.80 9.59 17.79
C GLU A 189 -6.02 8.87 16.67
N GLU A 190 -5.47 7.70 16.97
CA GLU A 190 -4.78 6.84 16.01
C GLU A 190 -5.73 6.31 14.93
N GLU A 191 -6.97 5.95 15.31
CA GLU A 191 -8.01 5.55 14.37
C GLU A 191 -8.35 6.70 13.40
N HIS A 192 -8.42 7.94 13.91
CA HIS A 192 -8.59 9.13 13.08
C HIS A 192 -7.41 9.32 12.12
N GLN A 193 -6.17 9.13 12.58
CA GLN A 193 -4.98 9.22 11.73
C GLN A 193 -4.99 8.17 10.61
N LYS A 194 -5.42 6.94 10.90
CA LYS A 194 -5.61 5.87 9.91
C LYS A 194 -6.63 6.30 8.85
N ARG A 195 -7.82 6.74 9.26
CA ARG A 195 -8.87 7.23 8.35
C ARG A 195 -8.42 8.43 7.51
N GLN A 196 -7.66 9.35 8.10
CA GLN A 196 -7.10 10.50 7.37
C GLN A 196 -6.12 10.08 6.27
N ALA A 197 -5.29 9.05 6.50
CA ALA A 197 -4.40 8.52 5.47
C ALA A 197 -5.16 7.81 4.35
N VAL A 198 -6.20 7.03 4.69
CA VAL A 198 -7.07 6.39 3.70
C VAL A 198 -7.82 7.42 2.85
N TYR A 199 -8.37 8.46 3.49
CA TYR A 199 -9.03 9.55 2.78
C TYR A 199 -8.09 10.28 1.82
N ARG A 200 -6.85 10.57 2.24
CA ARG A 200 -5.82 11.15 1.35
C ARG A 200 -5.54 10.27 0.14
N LEU A 201 -5.41 8.96 0.34
CA LEU A 201 -5.23 8.01 -0.75
C LEU A 201 -6.42 8.04 -1.72
N LEU A 202 -7.66 7.97 -1.21
CA LEU A 202 -8.87 7.92 -2.01
C LEU A 202 -9.13 9.22 -2.79
N LYS A 203 -8.79 10.38 -2.20
CA LYS A 203 -8.90 11.69 -2.84
C LYS A 203 -8.11 11.78 -4.16
N CYS A 204 -7.03 11.02 -4.28
CA CYS A 204 -6.23 10.97 -5.51
C CYS A 204 -6.83 10.08 -6.61
N ASN A 205 -7.95 9.41 -6.35
CA ASN A 205 -8.60 8.44 -7.23
C ASN A 205 -7.61 7.47 -7.92
N PRO A 206 -6.80 6.73 -7.13
CA PRO A 206 -5.74 5.90 -7.69
C PRO A 206 -6.34 4.72 -8.45
N ARG A 207 -5.88 4.52 -9.70
CA ARG A 207 -6.27 3.37 -10.52
C ARG A 207 -5.09 2.44 -10.74
N GLY A 208 -5.24 1.21 -10.26
CA GLY A 208 -4.29 0.12 -10.42
C GLY A 208 -4.32 -0.47 -11.83
N ARG A 209 -3.91 -1.75 -11.92
CA ARG A 209 -3.98 -2.51 -13.17
C ARG A 209 -5.44 -2.70 -13.57
N ASN A 210 -5.73 -2.63 -14.87
CA ASN A 210 -7.10 -2.76 -15.44
C ASN A 210 -8.10 -1.70 -14.93
N GLY A 211 -7.61 -0.57 -14.38
CA GLY A 211 -8.49 0.47 -13.84
C GLY A 211 -9.01 0.20 -12.43
N PHE A 212 -8.50 -0.85 -11.75
CA PHE A 212 -8.99 -1.24 -10.44
C PHE A 212 -8.78 -0.14 -9.41
N THR A 213 -9.85 0.27 -8.74
CA THR A 213 -9.76 1.14 -7.56
C THR A 213 -9.30 0.34 -6.33
N PRO A 214 -8.86 0.98 -5.23
CA PRO A 214 -8.52 0.27 -4.00
C PRO A 214 -9.64 -0.63 -3.50
N LEU A 215 -10.90 -0.26 -3.75
CA LEU A 215 -12.08 -1.03 -3.38
C LEU A 215 -12.23 -2.31 -4.23
N HIS A 216 -11.96 -2.25 -5.54
CA HIS A 216 -11.88 -3.46 -6.38
C HIS A 216 -10.81 -4.42 -5.87
N MET A 217 -9.62 -3.89 -5.56
CA MET A 217 -8.50 -4.70 -5.09
C MET A 217 -8.82 -5.35 -3.73
N ALA A 218 -9.45 -4.63 -2.80
CA ALA A 218 -9.85 -5.17 -1.50
C ALA A 218 -10.91 -6.29 -1.61
N ALA A 219 -11.75 -6.25 -2.64
CA ALA A 219 -12.75 -7.27 -2.96
C ALA A 219 -12.21 -8.43 -3.81
N ASP A 220 -10.98 -8.33 -4.33
CA ASP A 220 -10.38 -9.30 -5.22
C ASP A 220 -9.40 -10.25 -4.51
N LYS A 221 -9.31 -11.49 -4.99
CA LYS A 221 -8.37 -12.50 -4.44
C LYS A 221 -7.00 -12.47 -5.14
N GLU A 222 -6.94 -12.05 -6.40
CA GLU A 222 -5.78 -12.21 -7.27
C GLU A 222 -4.91 -10.94 -7.32
N THR A 223 -5.52 -9.76 -7.28
CA THR A 223 -4.82 -8.47 -7.43
C THR A 223 -4.00 -8.04 -6.21
N THR A 224 -4.21 -8.69 -5.06
CA THR A 224 -3.54 -8.39 -3.80
C THR A 224 -2.35 -9.31 -3.54
N ALA A 225 -1.98 -10.22 -4.44
CA ALA A 225 -0.79 -11.05 -4.24
C ALA A 225 0.48 -10.18 -4.29
N VAL A 226 1.09 -9.94 -3.12
CA VAL A 226 2.36 -9.21 -2.96
C VAL A 226 3.45 -10.14 -2.46
N GLY A 227 4.55 -10.23 -3.20
CA GLY A 227 5.75 -10.93 -2.77
C GLY A 227 5.65 -12.46 -2.82
N ARG A 228 6.59 -13.13 -2.15
CA ARG A 228 6.62 -14.59 -2.02
C ARG A 228 5.81 -15.08 -0.82
N TYR A 229 5.65 -14.23 0.20
CA TYR A 229 5.01 -14.59 1.46
C TYR A 229 3.64 -13.91 1.61
N PRO A 230 2.60 -14.63 2.03
CA PRO A 230 1.28 -14.04 2.22
C PRO A 230 1.28 -13.11 3.43
N VAL A 231 1.10 -11.82 3.20
CA VAL A 231 1.02 -10.81 4.27
C VAL A 231 -0.37 -10.76 4.89
N GLY A 232 -1.41 -10.78 4.06
CA GLY A 232 -2.81 -10.61 4.45
C GLY A 232 -3.73 -11.45 3.57
N LYS A 233 -4.93 -11.75 4.07
CA LYS A 233 -5.94 -12.54 3.34
C LYS A 233 -6.97 -11.61 2.72
N PHE A 234 -7.03 -11.64 1.40
CA PHE A 234 -8.05 -10.96 0.61
C PHE A 234 -8.90 -11.99 -0.14
N PRO A 235 -10.20 -11.71 -0.39
CA PRO A 235 -10.92 -10.47 -0.09
C PRO A 235 -11.09 -10.19 1.42
N SER A 236 -10.96 -8.93 1.84
CA SER A 236 -11.04 -8.54 3.27
C SER A 236 -12.22 -7.61 3.55
N LEU A 237 -13.17 -8.09 4.36
CA LEU A 237 -14.35 -7.33 4.76
C LEU A 237 -13.98 -6.06 5.55
N HIS A 238 -12.98 -6.14 6.43
CA HIS A 238 -12.55 -4.99 7.22
C HIS A 238 -11.97 -3.88 6.35
N VAL A 239 -11.09 -4.23 5.41
CA VAL A 239 -10.49 -3.24 4.51
C VAL A 239 -11.57 -2.62 3.61
N VAL A 240 -12.53 -3.42 3.15
CA VAL A 240 -13.69 -2.92 2.39
C VAL A 240 -14.49 -1.91 3.21
N HIS A 241 -14.87 -2.23 4.46
CA HIS A 241 -15.58 -1.28 5.33
C HIS A 241 -14.79 -0.01 5.57
N LEU A 242 -13.50 -0.10 5.88
CA LEU A 242 -12.67 1.07 6.12
C LEU A 242 -12.60 1.98 4.88
N LEU A 243 -12.47 1.40 3.69
CA LEU A 243 -12.47 2.18 2.44
C LEU A 243 -13.82 2.86 2.20
N LEU A 244 -14.94 2.16 2.42
CA LEU A 244 -16.29 2.70 2.26
C LEU A 244 -16.58 3.82 3.28
N GLU A 245 -16.23 3.61 4.55
CA GLU A 245 -16.34 4.63 5.61
C GLU A 245 -15.52 5.89 5.30
N CYS A 246 -14.41 5.74 4.58
CA CYS A 246 -13.57 6.86 4.15
C CYS A 246 -14.03 7.50 2.81
N GLY A 247 -15.18 7.08 2.26
CA GLY A 247 -15.77 7.66 1.06
C GLY A 247 -15.31 7.05 -0.26
N ALA A 248 -14.87 5.78 -0.26
CA ALA A 248 -14.65 5.07 -1.51
C ALA A 248 -15.98 4.87 -2.26
N ASP A 249 -15.98 5.18 -3.55
CA ASP A 249 -17.16 5.03 -4.41
C ASP A 249 -17.47 3.53 -4.65
N PRO A 250 -18.61 3.02 -4.14
CA PRO A 250 -19.00 1.61 -4.27
C PRO A 250 -19.35 1.20 -5.70
N ASP A 251 -19.66 2.15 -6.59
CA ASP A 251 -20.03 1.91 -7.99
C ASP A 251 -18.94 2.35 -8.97
N SER A 252 -17.73 2.60 -8.46
CA SER A 252 -16.57 2.87 -9.31
C SER A 252 -16.39 1.76 -10.36
N ARG A 253 -16.07 2.14 -11.60
CA ARG A 253 -15.90 1.21 -12.72
C ARG A 253 -14.44 0.98 -13.08
N ASP A 254 -14.07 -0.28 -13.31
CA ASP A 254 -12.81 -0.68 -13.94
C ASP A 254 -12.86 -0.53 -15.48
N TYR A 255 -11.82 -0.96 -16.20
CA TYR A 255 -11.79 -0.86 -17.68
C TYR A 255 -12.81 -1.76 -18.41
N ASP A 256 -13.31 -2.80 -17.75
CA ASP A 256 -14.35 -3.69 -18.26
C ASP A 256 -15.74 -3.30 -17.72
N ASN A 257 -15.85 -2.09 -17.15
CA ASN A 257 -17.04 -1.58 -16.45
C ASN A 257 -17.54 -2.46 -15.29
N ASN A 258 -16.70 -3.36 -14.77
CA ASN A 258 -17.02 -4.06 -13.53
C ASN A 258 -16.97 -3.06 -12.38
N THR A 259 -17.94 -3.19 -11.47
CA THR A 259 -17.92 -2.53 -10.17
C THR A 259 -17.29 -3.45 -9.11
N PRO A 260 -16.90 -2.94 -7.93
CA PRO A 260 -16.45 -3.79 -6.82
C PRO A 260 -17.43 -4.92 -6.49
N LEU A 261 -18.74 -4.69 -6.70
CA LEU A 261 -19.78 -5.70 -6.50
C LEU A 261 -19.66 -6.86 -7.50
N HIS A 262 -19.31 -6.60 -8.76
CA HIS A 262 -19.04 -7.64 -9.76
C HIS A 262 -17.83 -8.50 -9.36
N VAL A 263 -16.76 -7.86 -8.87
CA VAL A 263 -15.56 -8.55 -8.38
C VAL A 263 -15.88 -9.42 -7.17
N ALA A 264 -16.64 -8.90 -6.21
CA ALA A 264 -17.08 -9.65 -5.03
C ALA A 264 -17.97 -10.86 -5.39
N ALA A 265 -18.84 -10.70 -6.39
CA ALA A 265 -19.68 -11.78 -6.91
C ALA A 265 -18.84 -12.87 -7.60
N ARG A 266 -17.87 -12.50 -8.45
CA ARG A 266 -16.93 -13.44 -9.09
C ARG A 266 -16.15 -14.28 -8.06
N ASN A 267 -15.79 -13.66 -6.93
CA ASN A 267 -15.11 -14.33 -5.81
C ASN A 267 -16.08 -15.04 -4.85
N ASN A 268 -17.39 -15.04 -5.13
CA ASN A 268 -18.44 -15.65 -4.31
C ASN A 268 -18.38 -15.23 -2.83
N CYS A 269 -18.19 -13.94 -2.58
CA CYS A 269 -18.02 -13.37 -1.23
C CYS A 269 -19.27 -12.58 -0.80
N PRO A 270 -20.35 -13.24 -0.30
CA PRO A 270 -21.62 -12.57 0.01
C PRO A 270 -21.52 -11.52 1.11
N LEU A 271 -20.57 -11.67 2.05
CA LEU A 271 -20.33 -10.68 3.10
C LEU A 271 -19.87 -9.33 2.53
N ILE A 272 -18.94 -9.36 1.57
CA ILE A 272 -18.44 -8.15 0.90
C ILE A 272 -19.53 -7.57 -0.01
N MET A 273 -20.29 -8.43 -0.70
CA MET A 273 -21.44 -7.95 -1.47
C MET A 273 -22.45 -7.22 -0.59
N ARG A 274 -22.75 -7.75 0.61
CA ARG A 274 -23.64 -7.08 1.58
C ARG A 274 -23.10 -5.73 2.02
N ALA A 275 -21.82 -5.68 2.41
CA ALA A 275 -21.18 -4.42 2.80
C ALA A 275 -21.23 -3.37 1.69
N LEU A 276 -21.00 -3.77 0.44
CA LEU A 276 -21.10 -2.87 -0.71
C LEU A 276 -22.55 -2.38 -0.93
N THR A 277 -23.54 -3.29 -0.90
CA THR A 277 -24.95 -2.90 -1.05
C THR A 277 -25.45 -2.02 0.10
N GLU A 278 -25.01 -2.27 1.33
CA GLU A 278 -25.33 -1.44 2.51
C GLU A 278 -24.70 -0.04 2.39
N ALA A 279 -23.55 0.06 1.72
CA ALA A 279 -22.91 1.33 1.38
C ALA A 279 -23.50 2.01 0.13
N GLY A 280 -24.55 1.44 -0.48
CA GLY A 280 -25.27 2.04 -1.59
C GLY A 280 -24.91 1.53 -2.99
N ALA A 281 -24.12 0.46 -3.12
CA ALA A 281 -23.78 -0.12 -4.42
C ALA A 281 -25.04 -0.57 -5.20
N HIS A 282 -25.10 -0.26 -6.49
CA HIS A 282 -26.18 -0.65 -7.38
C HIS A 282 -26.05 -2.12 -7.82
N MET A 283 -27.01 -2.96 -7.41
CA MET A 283 -27.03 -4.40 -7.75
C MET A 283 -27.32 -4.68 -9.23
N ASP A 284 -27.94 -3.74 -9.91
CA ASP A 284 -28.33 -3.81 -11.31
C ASP A 284 -27.42 -3.03 -12.25
N ALA A 285 -26.31 -2.50 -11.73
CA ALA A 285 -25.22 -2.02 -12.57
C ALA A 285 -24.72 -3.15 -13.48
N THR A 286 -24.48 -2.82 -14.74
CA THR A 286 -24.00 -3.79 -15.74
C THR A 286 -22.55 -3.52 -16.11
N ASN A 287 -21.79 -4.59 -16.34
CA ASN A 287 -20.44 -4.51 -16.89
C ASN A 287 -20.43 -4.40 -18.42
N ALA A 288 -19.25 -4.39 -19.06
CA ALA A 288 -19.10 -4.28 -20.51
C ALA A 288 -19.77 -5.45 -21.28
N PHE A 289 -19.98 -6.59 -20.61
CA PHE A 289 -20.69 -7.76 -21.16
C PHE A 289 -22.20 -7.71 -20.92
N LYS A 290 -22.72 -6.60 -20.40
CA LYS A 290 -24.12 -6.40 -19.99
C LYS A 290 -24.59 -7.38 -18.91
N GLN A 291 -23.66 -7.90 -18.12
CA GLN A 291 -23.95 -8.81 -17.02
C GLN A 291 -24.04 -8.01 -15.72
N THR A 292 -24.99 -8.38 -14.87
CA THR A 292 -25.08 -7.84 -13.51
C THR A 292 -24.21 -8.65 -12.55
N ALA A 293 -23.84 -8.07 -11.41
CA ALA A 293 -23.11 -8.80 -10.37
C ALA A 293 -23.83 -10.08 -9.92
N TYR A 294 -25.18 -10.08 -9.89
CA TYR A 294 -25.97 -11.26 -9.55
C TYR A 294 -25.83 -12.40 -10.57
N GLU A 295 -25.68 -12.09 -11.86
CA GLU A 295 -25.51 -13.10 -12.92
C GLU A 295 -24.15 -13.79 -12.86
N LEU A 296 -23.14 -13.12 -12.31
CA LEU A 296 -21.80 -13.68 -12.11
C LEU A 296 -21.72 -14.64 -10.92
N LEU A 297 -22.75 -14.70 -10.06
CA LEU A 297 -22.80 -15.63 -8.93
C LEU A 297 -22.99 -17.07 -9.41
N ASP A 298 -22.19 -17.98 -8.85
CA ASP A 298 -22.38 -19.41 -9.08
C ASP A 298 -23.73 -19.87 -8.52
N GLY A 299 -24.54 -20.48 -9.39
CA GLY A 299 -25.90 -20.93 -9.08
C GLY A 299 -25.99 -21.99 -7.98
N ARG A 300 -24.87 -22.61 -7.60
CA ARG A 300 -24.80 -23.64 -6.56
C ARG A 300 -24.62 -23.08 -5.13
N LEU A 301 -24.44 -21.76 -4.98
CA LEU A 301 -24.05 -21.15 -3.71
C LEU A 301 -25.19 -20.37 -3.04
N LEU A 302 -25.18 -20.39 -1.69
CA LEU A 302 -26.10 -19.66 -0.82
C LEU A 302 -26.13 -18.14 -1.08
N ALA A 303 -25.08 -17.58 -1.68
CA ALA A 303 -25.02 -16.18 -2.10
C ALA A 303 -26.18 -15.79 -3.02
N LYS A 304 -26.55 -16.67 -3.97
CA LYS A 304 -27.65 -16.42 -4.92
C LYS A 304 -29.03 -16.47 -4.26
N ALA A 305 -29.17 -17.27 -3.21
CA ALA A 305 -30.40 -17.36 -2.42
C ALA A 305 -30.56 -16.17 -1.47
N THR A 306 -29.46 -15.62 -0.97
CA THR A 306 -29.46 -14.56 0.05
C THR A 306 -29.51 -13.14 -0.51
N MET A 307 -28.95 -12.91 -1.69
CA MET A 307 -28.84 -11.57 -2.29
C MET A 307 -29.75 -11.48 -3.52
N GLN A 308 -31.04 -11.29 -3.29
CA GLN A 308 -32.00 -11.15 -4.38
C GLN A 308 -32.04 -9.70 -4.89
N PRO A 309 -31.82 -9.43 -6.19
CA PRO A 309 -31.71 -8.07 -6.72
C PRO A 309 -32.94 -7.20 -6.43
N PHE A 310 -34.14 -7.80 -6.45
CA PHE A 310 -35.39 -7.07 -6.20
C PHE A 310 -35.51 -6.44 -4.82
N ASN A 311 -34.71 -6.86 -3.84
CA ASN A 311 -34.68 -6.23 -2.51
C ASN A 311 -33.90 -4.91 -2.49
N TYR A 312 -33.08 -4.65 -3.50
CA TYR A 312 -32.11 -3.55 -3.52
C TYR A 312 -32.28 -2.61 -4.73
N VAL A 313 -33.06 -3.02 -5.74
CA VAL A 313 -33.37 -2.19 -6.92
C VAL A 313 -34.44 -1.15 -6.56
N THR A 314 -34.11 0.13 -6.69
CA THR A 314 -35.04 1.23 -6.42
C THR A 314 -35.88 1.59 -7.66
N LEU A 315 -36.96 2.38 -7.46
CA LEU A 315 -37.77 2.87 -8.57
C LEU A 315 -36.95 3.68 -9.60
N GLN A 316 -35.95 4.43 -9.13
CA GLN A 316 -35.05 5.19 -10.00
C GLN A 316 -34.24 4.25 -10.90
N CYS A 317 -33.74 3.15 -10.35
CA CYS A 317 -33.02 2.12 -11.11
C CYS A 317 -33.93 1.48 -12.17
N LEU A 318 -35.19 1.17 -11.82
CA LEU A 318 -36.18 0.67 -12.78
C LEU A 318 -36.49 1.66 -13.90
N ALA A 319 -36.58 2.95 -13.58
CA ALA A 319 -36.80 4.01 -14.57
C ALA A 319 -35.61 4.14 -15.54
N ALA A 320 -34.38 4.14 -15.02
CA ALA A 320 -33.16 4.15 -15.84
C ALA A 320 -33.12 2.96 -16.81
N ARG A 321 -33.40 1.75 -16.31
CA ARG A 321 -33.47 0.55 -17.15
C ARG A 321 -34.58 0.60 -18.20
N ALA A 322 -35.72 1.21 -17.89
CA ALA A 322 -36.79 1.38 -18.86
C ALA A 322 -36.36 2.32 -20.00
N LEU A 323 -35.63 3.39 -19.70
CA LEU A 323 -35.08 4.30 -20.71
C LEU A 323 -34.11 3.57 -21.65
N ASP A 324 -33.17 2.78 -21.11
CA ASP A 324 -32.24 2.02 -21.96
C ASP A 324 -32.95 0.91 -22.76
N ARG A 325 -33.86 0.18 -22.12
CA ARG A 325 -34.62 -0.91 -22.77
C ARG A 325 -35.46 -0.41 -23.95
N HIS A 326 -36.09 0.76 -23.81
CA HIS A 326 -36.92 1.36 -24.85
C HIS A 326 -36.13 2.34 -25.75
N LYS A 327 -34.82 2.48 -25.54
CA LYS A 327 -33.93 3.39 -26.30
C LYS A 327 -34.51 4.80 -26.41
N VAL A 328 -35.08 5.28 -25.30
CA VAL A 328 -35.66 6.62 -25.22
C VAL A 328 -34.52 7.64 -25.22
N PRO A 329 -34.53 8.67 -26.09
CA PRO A 329 -33.51 9.70 -26.06
C PRO A 329 -33.68 10.55 -24.79
N TYR A 330 -32.67 10.56 -23.93
CA TYR A 330 -32.67 11.31 -22.67
C TYR A 330 -31.59 12.41 -22.62
N LYS A 331 -30.53 12.32 -23.42
CA LYS A 331 -29.41 13.28 -23.40
C LYS A 331 -29.89 14.69 -23.77
N GLY A 332 -29.59 15.66 -22.91
CA GLY A 332 -30.06 17.05 -23.05
C GLY A 332 -31.51 17.31 -22.63
N PHE A 333 -32.28 16.28 -22.24
CA PHE A 333 -33.61 16.43 -21.65
C PHE A 333 -33.61 16.29 -20.12
N ILE A 334 -32.54 15.75 -19.56
CA ILE A 334 -32.33 15.56 -18.13
C ILE A 334 -31.02 16.24 -17.68
N PRO A 335 -30.86 16.53 -16.38
CA PRO A 335 -29.57 16.97 -15.82
C PRO A 335 -28.44 15.97 -16.11
N GLU A 336 -27.24 16.48 -16.41
CA GLU A 336 -26.05 15.67 -16.70
C GLU A 336 -25.71 14.68 -15.57
N GLU A 337 -25.99 15.03 -14.31
CA GLU A 337 -25.80 14.17 -13.15
C GLU A 337 -26.62 12.87 -13.22
N LEU A 338 -27.81 12.93 -13.82
CA LEU A 338 -28.68 11.76 -14.02
C LEU A 338 -28.30 10.96 -15.26
N GLU A 339 -27.55 11.53 -16.21
CA GLU A 339 -27.05 10.79 -17.36
C GLU A 339 -26.07 9.70 -16.92
N ALA A 340 -25.16 10.01 -15.99
CA ALA A 340 -24.22 9.04 -15.41
C ALA A 340 -24.94 7.89 -14.67
N PHE A 341 -26.03 8.22 -13.97
CA PHE A 341 -26.88 7.22 -13.31
C PHE A 341 -27.55 6.29 -14.33
N ILE A 342 -28.07 6.82 -15.44
CA ILE A 342 -28.67 5.98 -16.49
C ILE A 342 -27.60 5.13 -17.19
N GLU A 343 -26.41 5.68 -17.45
CA GLU A 343 -25.31 4.93 -18.06
C GLU A 343 -24.74 3.83 -17.16
N LEU A 344 -25.02 3.86 -15.85
CA LEU A 344 -24.67 2.79 -14.92
C LEU A 344 -25.53 1.53 -15.11
N HIS A 345 -26.80 1.71 -15.47
CA HIS A 345 -27.85 0.68 -15.52
C HIS A 345 -28.08 0.17 -16.95
#